data_AF-A0A7C1VRD9-F1
#
_entry.id   AF-A0A7C1VRD9-F1
#
_cell.length_a   1.000
_cell.length_b   1.000
_cell.length_c   1.000
_cell.angle_alpha   90.00
_cell.angle_beta   90.00
_cell.angle_gamma   90.00
#
_symmetry.space_group_name_H-M   'P 1'
#
loop_
_entity.id
_entity.type
_entity.pdbx_description
1 polymer ?
#
loop_
_entity_poly.entity_id
_entity_poly.type
_entity_poly.pdbx_seq_one_letter_code
_entity_poly.pdbx_strand_id
1 'polypeptide(L)'
;MYTIHSWCNHSKLLYCLIENFYIFFIWLQFVKAFRELMRIKNILQVFADFTFDDVNIEEQEYEDYKSKYLDIYDRVRNETEKEKVSILDDVDFELELIHRDEINVLYILRLLAQIKESSPDVQAKLRKNVADLLSGQPHLRSKKELIEQFIEENLPNVNGLQEIEDEFDKFWSEQTLKAFHKLSKDEGLDTKKLQKVIDDYVFTELKPLSEDVVALLKVEPKILERKSIIDTVTSKILSFVETFIEGI
;
A
#
# COMPACT_ATOMS: atom_id res chain seq x y z
N MET A 1 9.66 57.04 -6.82
CA MET A 1 8.65 56.59 -5.85
C MET A 1 8.54 55.07 -5.93
N TYR A 2 9.56 54.36 -5.41
CA TYR A 2 9.66 52.88 -5.41
C TYR A 2 10.14 52.43 -4.04
N THR A 3 9.34 52.58 -2.98
CA THR A 3 9.91 52.39 -1.63
C THR A 3 9.02 51.70 -0.61
N ILE A 4 7.78 51.32 -0.91
CA ILE A 4 6.93 50.60 0.08
C ILE A 4 6.31 49.32 -0.51
N HIS A 5 5.77 49.37 -1.73
CA HIS A 5 5.14 48.20 -2.36
C HIS A 5 6.17 47.11 -2.76
N SER A 6 7.36 47.50 -3.22
CA SER A 6 8.45 46.58 -3.55
C SER A 6 9.02 45.88 -2.30
N TRP A 7 9.17 46.63 -1.20
CA TRP A 7 9.65 46.09 0.09
C TRP A 7 8.65 45.12 0.73
N CYS A 8 7.35 45.37 0.60
CA CYS A 8 6.32 44.48 1.15
C CYS A 8 6.26 43.12 0.40
N ASN A 9 6.48 43.13 -0.93
CA ASN A 9 6.59 41.89 -1.72
C ASN A 9 7.90 41.15 -1.44
N HIS A 10 9.03 41.86 -1.32
CA HIS A 10 10.31 41.23 -0.99
C HIS A 10 10.31 40.63 0.43
N SER A 11 9.69 41.31 1.40
CA SER A 11 9.50 40.80 2.76
C SER A 11 8.61 39.57 2.78
N LYS A 12 7.48 39.56 2.05
CA LYS A 12 6.60 38.37 1.95
C LYS A 12 7.29 37.18 1.29
N LEU A 13 8.09 37.43 0.26
CA LEU A 13 8.90 36.40 -0.38
C LEU A 13 9.96 35.84 0.58
N LEU A 14 10.63 36.70 1.36
CA LEU A 14 11.58 36.26 2.39
C LEU A 14 10.90 35.44 3.50
N TYR A 15 9.74 35.86 4.01
CA TYR A 15 8.98 35.08 5.00
C TYR A 15 8.54 33.72 4.44
N CYS A 16 8.04 33.69 3.19
CA CYS A 16 7.64 32.45 2.53
C CYS A 16 8.84 31.51 2.30
N LEU A 17 10.01 32.04 1.94
CA LEU A 17 11.24 31.26 1.79
C LEU A 17 11.76 30.73 3.13
N ILE A 18 11.68 31.54 4.20
CA ILE A 18 12.08 31.13 5.56
C ILE A 18 11.13 30.07 6.11
N GLU A 19 9.82 30.21 5.92
CA GLU A 19 8.83 29.21 6.33
C GLU A 19 9.02 27.89 5.57
N ASN A 20 9.18 27.94 4.25
CA ASN A 20 9.46 26.73 3.46
C ASN A 20 10.75 26.05 3.90
N PHE A 21 11.84 26.81 4.11
CA PHE A 21 13.11 26.27 4.59
C PHE A 21 12.99 25.65 5.99
N TYR A 22 12.20 26.26 6.88
CA TYR A 22 11.98 25.75 8.23
C TYR A 22 11.12 24.47 8.25
N ILE A 23 10.05 24.42 7.45
CA ILE A 23 9.22 23.23 7.25
C ILE A 23 10.08 22.07 6.73
N PHE A 24 10.92 22.36 5.74
CA PHE A 24 11.83 21.42 5.13
C PHE A 24 12.84 20.85 6.12
N PHE A 25 13.43 21.72 6.95
CA PHE A 25 14.34 21.32 8.00
C PHE A 25 13.64 20.42 9.04
N ILE A 26 12.40 20.73 9.43
CA ILE A 26 11.62 19.89 10.32
C ILE A 26 11.37 18.50 9.71
N TRP A 27 10.99 18.44 8.44
CA TRP A 27 10.74 17.17 7.74
C TRP A 27 12.00 16.32 7.67
N LEU A 28 13.15 16.94 7.37
CA LEU A 28 14.44 16.25 7.37
C LEU A 28 14.80 15.65 8.74
N GLN A 29 14.60 16.40 9.81
CA GLN A 29 14.87 15.92 11.17
C GLN A 29 13.92 14.78 11.55
N PHE A 30 12.63 14.91 11.18
CA PHE A 30 11.65 13.87 11.41
C PHE A 30 12.00 12.58 10.65
N VAL A 31 12.31 12.65 9.37
CA VAL A 31 12.67 11.50 8.54
C VAL A 31 13.91 10.78 9.10
N LYS A 32 14.92 11.53 9.56
CA LYS A 32 16.10 10.93 10.20
C LYS A 32 15.76 10.24 11.52
N ALA A 33 15.02 10.91 12.39
CA ALA A 33 14.66 10.37 13.70
C ALA A 33 13.76 9.14 13.58
N PHE A 34 12.75 9.19 12.71
CA PHE A 34 11.81 8.09 12.53
C PHE A 34 12.47 6.85 11.91
N ARG A 35 13.45 7.04 11.03
CA ARG A 35 14.22 5.92 10.46
C ARG A 35 15.03 5.17 11.51
N GLU A 36 15.72 5.89 12.39
CA GLU A 36 16.43 5.24 13.50
C GLU A 36 15.45 4.50 14.42
N LEU A 37 14.26 5.07 14.65
CA LEU A 37 13.20 4.40 15.40
C LEU A 37 12.73 3.10 14.71
N MET A 38 12.51 3.12 13.40
CA MET A 38 12.14 1.93 12.62
C MET A 38 13.22 0.83 12.69
N ARG A 39 14.50 1.21 12.58
CA ARG A 39 15.61 0.25 12.71
C ARG A 39 15.63 -0.41 14.09
N ILE A 40 15.44 0.38 15.14
CA ILE A 40 15.39 -0.13 16.52
C ILE A 40 14.19 -1.06 16.68
N LYS A 41 12.99 -0.68 16.21
CA LYS A 41 11.80 -1.54 16.25
C LYS A 41 12.05 -2.87 15.53
N ASN A 42 12.61 -2.85 14.32
CA ASN A 42 12.87 -4.06 13.55
C ASN A 42 13.85 -5.01 14.28
N ILE A 43 14.83 -4.46 14.99
CA ILE A 43 15.73 -5.26 15.86
C ILE A 43 14.94 -5.87 17.03
N LEU A 44 14.06 -5.08 17.65
CA LEU A 44 13.24 -5.51 18.79
C LEU A 44 12.23 -6.61 18.42
N GLN A 45 11.64 -6.55 17.22
CA GLN A 45 10.68 -7.55 16.73
C GLN A 45 11.28 -8.95 16.51
N VAL A 46 12.61 -9.08 16.38
CA VAL A 46 13.28 -10.39 16.28
C VAL A 46 13.27 -11.14 17.63
N PHE A 47 13.05 -10.44 18.74
CA PHE A 47 12.93 -11.06 20.05
C PHE A 47 11.48 -11.53 20.26
N ALA A 48 11.30 -12.84 20.51
CA ALA A 48 9.99 -13.49 20.57
C ALA A 48 9.04 -12.96 21.66
N ASP A 49 9.55 -12.19 22.61
CA ASP A 49 8.81 -11.66 23.76
C ASP A 49 8.57 -10.13 23.68
N PHE A 50 8.93 -9.47 22.58
CA PHE A 50 8.75 -8.01 22.46
C PHE A 50 7.27 -7.62 22.31
N THR A 51 6.83 -6.69 23.14
CA THR A 51 5.52 -6.04 23.05
C THR A 51 5.66 -4.51 23.12
N PHE A 52 4.67 -3.76 22.63
CA PHE A 52 4.69 -2.30 22.76
C PHE A 52 4.58 -1.82 24.21
N ASP A 53 4.16 -2.69 25.14
CA ASP A 53 4.17 -2.40 26.58
C ASP A 53 5.59 -2.25 27.15
N ASP A 54 6.61 -2.76 26.45
CA ASP A 54 8.02 -2.69 26.84
C ASP A 54 8.69 -1.36 26.45
N VAL A 55 7.97 -0.48 25.73
CA VAL A 55 8.50 0.79 25.22
C VAL A 55 7.57 1.97 25.54
N ASN A 56 8.16 3.16 25.57
CA ASN A 56 7.47 4.40 25.96
C ASN A 56 6.73 5.08 24.79
N ILE A 57 6.39 4.32 23.74
CA ILE A 57 5.63 4.78 22.58
C ILE A 57 4.49 3.80 22.37
N GLU A 58 3.27 4.33 22.26
CA GLU A 58 2.11 3.49 21.97
C GLU A 58 2.17 2.99 20.52
N GLU A 59 1.67 1.78 20.27
CA GLU A 59 1.63 1.20 18.93
C GLU A 59 0.88 2.10 17.93
N GLN A 60 -0.25 2.68 18.36
CA GLN A 60 -1.01 3.63 17.56
C GLN A 60 -0.19 4.87 17.21
N GLU A 61 0.56 5.41 18.18
CA GLU A 61 1.39 6.60 17.97
C GLU A 61 2.54 6.31 17.00
N TYR A 62 3.14 5.11 17.08
CA TYR A 62 4.14 4.65 16.12
C TYR A 62 3.58 4.58 14.68
N GLU A 63 2.40 4.01 14.50
CA GLU A 63 1.75 3.91 13.18
C GLU A 63 1.32 5.29 12.62
N ASP A 64 0.95 6.24 13.49
CA ASP A 64 0.66 7.61 13.07
C ASP A 64 1.92 8.33 12.55
N TYR A 65 3.07 8.15 13.22
CA TYR A 65 4.34 8.68 12.73
C TYR A 65 4.80 8.00 11.43
N LYS A 66 4.56 6.71 11.29
CA LYS A 66 4.83 5.97 10.06
C LYS A 66 4.04 6.49 8.88
N SER A 67 2.75 6.78 9.09
CA SER A 67 1.88 7.40 8.07
C SER A 67 2.44 8.77 7.64
N LYS A 68 2.86 9.60 8.61
CA LYS A 68 3.48 10.90 8.34
C LYS A 68 4.82 10.80 7.60
N TYR A 69 5.60 9.74 7.85
CA TYR A 69 6.86 9.46 7.15
C TYR A 69 6.61 9.18 5.66
N LEU A 70 5.60 8.36 5.37
CA LEU A 70 5.19 8.05 4.00
C LEU A 70 4.62 9.28 3.28
N ASP A 71 3.82 10.10 3.96
CA ASP A 71 3.32 11.36 3.40
C ASP A 71 4.45 12.31 2.97
N ILE A 72 5.53 12.38 3.75
CA ILE A 72 6.70 13.20 3.42
C ILE A 72 7.43 12.62 2.21
N TYR A 73 7.62 11.30 2.14
CA TYR A 73 8.20 10.63 0.98
C TYR A 73 7.41 10.94 -0.31
N ASP A 74 6.08 10.77 -0.26
CA ASP A 74 5.22 11.02 -1.42
C ASP A 74 5.25 12.48 -1.87
N ARG A 75 5.27 13.43 -0.93
CA ARG A 75 5.41 14.86 -1.24
C ARG A 75 6.75 15.17 -1.90
N VAL A 76 7.85 14.70 -1.33
CA VAL A 76 9.20 14.91 -1.88
C VAL A 76 9.27 14.36 -3.30
N ARG A 77 8.80 13.12 -3.54
CA ARG A 77 8.79 12.50 -4.86
C ARG A 77 7.98 13.29 -5.89
N ASN A 78 6.82 13.80 -5.50
CA ASN A 78 5.92 14.54 -6.39
C ASN A 78 6.39 16.00 -6.64
N GLU A 79 7.17 16.58 -5.72
CA GLU A 79 7.74 17.93 -5.85
C GLU A 79 9.02 17.97 -6.70
N THR A 80 9.82 16.89 -6.71
CA THR A 80 11.01 16.74 -7.56
C THR A 80 10.74 16.83 -9.07
N GLU A 81 9.50 16.66 -9.52
CA GLU A 81 9.14 16.82 -10.94
C GLU A 81 9.06 18.30 -11.39
N LYS A 82 9.06 19.27 -10.45
CA LYS A 82 8.80 20.69 -10.77
C LYS A 82 9.93 21.66 -10.42
N GLU A 83 10.77 21.42 -9.41
CA GLU A 83 11.88 22.32 -9.04
C GLU A 83 13.16 21.55 -8.69
N LYS A 84 14.33 22.08 -9.12
CA LYS A 84 15.56 21.32 -9.33
C LYS A 84 16.57 21.29 -8.17
N VAL A 85 16.19 21.71 -6.95
CA VAL A 85 17.08 21.64 -5.78
C VAL A 85 16.27 21.45 -4.50
N SER A 86 15.85 20.22 -4.21
CA SER A 86 15.30 19.87 -2.89
C SER A 86 16.38 19.20 -2.05
N ILE A 87 16.70 19.77 -0.89
CA ILE A 87 17.69 19.25 0.09
C ILE A 87 17.28 17.87 0.69
N LEU A 88 16.09 17.36 0.36
CA LEU A 88 15.46 16.09 0.77
C LEU A 88 15.67 15.04 -0.32
N ASP A 89 16.08 15.43 -1.53
CA ASP A 89 16.36 14.51 -2.65
C ASP A 89 17.57 13.60 -2.35
N ASP A 90 18.48 14.10 -1.51
CA ASP A 90 19.67 13.38 -1.03
C ASP A 90 19.38 12.49 0.20
N VAL A 91 18.12 12.40 0.65
CA VAL A 91 17.74 11.60 1.81
C VAL A 91 17.26 10.24 1.34
N ASP A 92 18.06 9.20 1.61
CA ASP A 92 17.63 7.81 1.42
C ASP A 92 16.50 7.49 2.40
N PHE A 93 15.30 7.15 1.93
CA PHE A 93 14.14 6.87 2.79
C PHE A 93 14.10 5.42 3.33
N GLU A 94 15.03 4.54 2.96
CA GLU A 94 15.16 3.16 3.48
C GLU A 94 13.80 2.42 3.62
N LEU A 95 12.97 2.49 2.58
CA LEU A 95 11.60 1.94 2.57
C LEU A 95 11.56 0.42 2.78
N GLU A 96 12.68 -0.27 2.60
CA GLU A 96 12.86 -1.69 2.92
C GLU A 96 12.69 -1.99 4.42
N LEU A 97 12.85 -0.99 5.30
CA LEU A 97 12.67 -1.13 6.74
C LEU A 97 11.19 -1.21 7.17
N ILE A 98 10.26 -0.86 6.30
CA ILE A 98 8.84 -0.92 6.60
C ILE A 98 8.36 -2.33 6.23
N HIS A 99 8.14 -3.20 7.24
CA HIS A 99 7.53 -4.51 7.02
C HIS A 99 6.18 -4.32 6.30
N ARG A 100 6.05 -4.91 5.11
CA ARG A 100 5.00 -4.60 4.12
C ARG A 100 3.62 -5.17 4.47
N ASP A 101 3.56 -6.13 5.38
CA ASP A 101 2.37 -7.00 5.49
C ASP A 101 1.35 -6.53 6.56
N GLU A 102 1.79 -5.99 7.71
CA GLU A 102 0.88 -5.57 8.81
C GLU A 102 0.14 -4.24 8.55
N ILE A 103 0.59 -3.45 7.57
CA ILE A 103 0.10 -2.08 7.33
C ILE A 103 -1.21 -2.06 6.56
N ASN A 104 -1.43 -3.01 5.66
CA ASN A 104 -2.45 -2.85 4.63
C ASN A 104 -3.86 -3.15 5.18
N VAL A 105 -4.07 -4.28 5.85
CA VAL A 105 -5.40 -4.69 6.33
C VAL A 105 -5.88 -3.82 7.49
N LEU A 106 -5.06 -3.64 8.53
CA LEU A 106 -5.44 -2.83 9.69
C LEU A 106 -5.76 -1.37 9.31
N TYR A 107 -4.99 -0.80 8.39
CA TYR A 107 -5.24 0.54 7.86
C TYR A 107 -6.54 0.61 7.06
N ILE A 108 -6.81 -0.36 6.17
CA ILE A 108 -8.07 -0.45 5.43
C ILE A 108 -9.24 -0.57 6.40
N LEU A 109 -9.18 -1.47 7.39
CA LEU A 109 -10.23 -1.65 8.40
C LEU A 109 -10.51 -0.37 9.20
N ARG A 110 -9.47 0.39 9.57
CA ARG A 110 -9.62 1.71 10.22
C ARG A 110 -10.32 2.74 9.32
N LEU A 111 -9.99 2.77 8.03
CA LEU A 111 -10.67 3.65 7.07
C LEU A 111 -12.15 3.28 6.92
N LEU A 112 -12.46 1.98 6.85
CA LEU A 112 -13.82 1.45 6.75
C LEU A 112 -14.63 1.80 8.00
N ALA A 113 -14.03 1.64 9.17
CA ALA A 113 -14.58 2.05 10.46
C ALA A 113 -14.94 3.54 10.49
N GLN A 114 -14.00 4.41 10.09
CA GLN A 114 -14.23 5.86 10.03
C GLN A 114 -15.39 6.23 9.09
N ILE A 115 -15.50 5.55 7.94
CA ILE A 115 -16.65 5.73 7.04
C ILE A 115 -17.94 5.33 7.75
N LYS A 116 -17.96 4.19 8.45
CA LYS A 116 -19.18 3.69 9.10
C LYS A 116 -19.66 4.59 10.23
N GLU A 117 -18.76 5.12 11.06
CA GLU A 117 -19.07 5.95 12.22
C GLU A 117 -19.43 7.40 11.86
N SER A 118 -19.18 7.81 10.61
CA SER A 118 -19.40 9.19 10.15
C SER A 118 -20.83 9.48 9.72
N SER A 119 -21.25 10.75 9.83
CA SER A 119 -22.53 11.22 9.29
C SER A 119 -22.59 11.09 7.76
N PRO A 120 -23.78 10.93 7.15
CA PRO A 120 -23.91 10.71 5.70
C PRO A 120 -23.22 11.77 4.82
N ASP A 121 -23.21 13.02 5.26
CA ASP A 121 -22.54 14.16 4.62
C ASP A 121 -21.00 14.08 4.68
N VAL A 122 -20.45 13.43 5.71
CA VAL A 122 -19.01 13.17 5.86
C VAL A 122 -18.60 11.88 5.14
N GLN A 123 -19.48 10.87 5.08
CA GLN A 123 -19.21 9.61 4.38
C GLN A 123 -18.85 9.80 2.92
N ALA A 124 -19.55 10.68 2.20
CA ALA A 124 -19.24 10.94 0.79
C ALA A 124 -17.82 11.51 0.59
N LYS A 125 -17.35 12.35 1.52
CA LYS A 125 -15.98 12.89 1.49
C LYS A 125 -14.96 11.82 1.85
N LEU A 126 -15.23 11.01 2.87
CA LEU A 126 -14.33 9.92 3.27
C LEU A 126 -14.19 8.86 2.19
N ARG A 127 -15.29 8.45 1.54
CA ARG A 127 -15.25 7.52 0.39
C ARG A 127 -14.37 8.05 -0.73
N LYS A 128 -14.50 9.34 -1.06
CA LYS A 128 -13.64 9.99 -2.05
C LYS A 128 -12.17 9.99 -1.61
N ASN A 129 -11.89 10.36 -0.36
CA ASN A 129 -10.53 10.36 0.17
C ASN A 129 -9.91 8.96 0.14
N VAL A 130 -10.68 7.93 0.50
CA VAL A 130 -10.23 6.53 0.41
C VAL A 130 -9.92 6.16 -1.04
N ALA A 131 -10.80 6.48 -2.01
CA ALA A 131 -10.54 6.21 -3.43
C ALA A 131 -9.27 6.92 -3.94
N ASP A 132 -9.06 8.18 -3.53
CA ASP A 132 -7.88 8.97 -3.88
C ASP A 132 -6.60 8.37 -3.25
N LEU A 133 -6.65 7.95 -1.99
CA LEU A 133 -5.55 7.29 -1.26
C LEU A 133 -5.18 5.93 -1.90
N LEU A 134 -6.17 5.08 -2.17
CA LEU A 134 -5.97 3.79 -2.83
C LEU A 134 -5.35 3.94 -4.23
N SER A 135 -5.64 5.04 -4.91
CA SER A 135 -5.08 5.33 -6.25
C SER A 135 -3.63 5.84 -6.19
N GLY A 136 -3.28 6.56 -5.12
CA GLY A 136 -1.96 7.13 -4.88
C GLY A 136 -0.90 6.10 -4.53
N GLN A 137 -1.29 5.02 -3.84
CA GLN A 137 -0.37 3.97 -3.40
C GLN A 137 -0.28 2.82 -4.43
N PRO A 138 0.91 2.54 -5.01
CA PRO A 138 1.07 1.48 -6.02
C PRO A 138 0.53 0.12 -5.58
N HIS A 139 0.74 -0.26 -4.33
CA HIS A 139 0.36 -1.56 -3.76
C HIS A 139 -1.13 -1.69 -3.44
N LEU A 140 -1.81 -0.57 -3.18
CA LEU A 140 -3.27 -0.54 -2.96
C LEU A 140 -4.05 -0.39 -4.26
N ARG A 141 -3.38 0.01 -5.36
CA ARG A 141 -4.01 0.15 -6.67
C ARG A 141 -4.59 -1.16 -7.18
N SER A 142 -3.89 -2.27 -6.99
CA SER A 142 -4.36 -3.61 -7.38
C SER A 142 -5.60 -4.05 -6.58
N LYS A 143 -5.71 -3.60 -5.32
CA LYS A 143 -6.79 -3.92 -4.37
C LYS A 143 -7.97 -2.95 -4.43
N LYS A 144 -7.80 -1.80 -5.08
CA LYS A 144 -8.75 -0.68 -5.08
C LYS A 144 -10.18 -1.11 -5.42
N GLU A 145 -10.35 -1.83 -6.53
CA GLU A 145 -11.67 -2.24 -7.01
C GLU A 145 -12.40 -3.12 -5.98
N LEU A 146 -11.68 -4.01 -5.29
CA LEU A 146 -12.23 -4.88 -4.26
C LEU A 146 -12.66 -4.10 -3.01
N ILE A 147 -11.85 -3.11 -2.60
CA ILE A 147 -12.14 -2.28 -1.44
C ILE A 147 -13.34 -1.36 -1.72
N GLU A 148 -13.40 -0.76 -2.91
CA GLU A 148 -14.57 0.04 -3.35
C GLU A 148 -15.83 -0.83 -3.38
N GLN A 149 -15.75 -2.05 -3.93
CA GLN A 149 -16.86 -2.99 -3.93
C GLN A 149 -17.30 -3.36 -2.49
N PHE A 150 -16.36 -3.59 -1.56
CA PHE A 150 -16.69 -3.85 -0.16
C PHE A 150 -17.43 -2.67 0.49
N ILE A 151 -16.94 -1.46 0.26
CA ILE A 151 -17.50 -0.20 0.78
C ILE A 151 -18.95 0.05 0.29
N GLU A 152 -19.27 -0.38 -0.93
CA GLU A 152 -20.60 -0.21 -1.53
C GLU A 152 -21.57 -1.33 -1.14
N GLU A 153 -21.15 -2.58 -1.20
CA GLU A 153 -22.05 -3.74 -1.11
C GLU A 153 -22.16 -4.30 0.33
N ASN A 154 -21.08 -4.25 1.11
CA ASN A 154 -20.97 -4.97 2.38
C ASN A 154 -21.00 -4.03 3.58
N LEU A 155 -20.20 -2.96 3.57
CA LEU A 155 -20.07 -1.99 4.67
C LEU A 155 -21.40 -1.40 5.18
N PRO A 156 -22.44 -1.16 4.33
CA PRO A 156 -23.74 -0.69 4.83
C PRO A 156 -24.42 -1.66 5.79
N ASN A 157 -24.19 -2.97 5.65
CA ASN A 157 -24.88 -4.04 6.37
C ASN A 157 -24.19 -4.48 7.66
N VAL A 158 -22.96 -4.03 7.90
CA VAL A 158 -22.13 -4.41 9.05
C VAL A 158 -22.39 -3.49 10.25
N ASN A 159 -22.42 -4.02 11.48
CA ASN A 159 -22.63 -3.23 12.70
C ASN A 159 -21.42 -3.29 13.64
N GLY A 160 -20.57 -2.27 13.61
CA GLY A 160 -19.43 -2.13 14.52
C GLY A 160 -18.14 -2.75 14.00
N LEU A 161 -17.02 -2.43 14.66
CA LEU A 161 -15.67 -2.69 14.18
C LEU A 161 -15.34 -4.18 14.00
N GLN A 162 -15.70 -5.00 14.99
CA GLN A 162 -15.43 -6.44 14.95
C GLN A 162 -16.13 -7.12 13.77
N GLU A 163 -17.37 -6.71 13.47
CA GLU A 163 -18.13 -7.25 12.34
C GLU A 163 -17.55 -6.78 10.98
N ILE A 164 -16.83 -5.64 10.94
CA ILE A 164 -16.18 -5.15 9.70
C ILE A 164 -15.02 -6.05 9.32
N GLU A 165 -14.20 -6.44 10.30
CA GLU A 165 -13.08 -7.37 10.10
C GLU A 165 -13.60 -8.72 9.60
N ASP A 166 -14.54 -9.34 10.32
CA ASP A 166 -15.10 -10.65 9.96
C ASP A 166 -15.74 -10.64 8.56
N GLU A 167 -16.52 -9.59 8.22
CA GLU A 167 -17.17 -9.51 6.92
C GLU A 167 -16.17 -9.16 5.81
N PHE A 168 -15.12 -8.39 6.11
CA PHE A 168 -14.04 -8.10 5.16
C PHE A 168 -13.27 -9.36 4.81
N ASP A 169 -12.85 -10.17 5.80
CA ASP A 169 -12.14 -11.43 5.59
C ASP A 169 -12.97 -12.42 4.78
N LYS A 170 -14.27 -12.51 5.10
CA LYS A 170 -15.21 -13.35 4.37
C LYS A 170 -15.38 -12.89 2.92
N PHE A 171 -15.62 -11.59 2.71
CA PHE A 171 -15.71 -11.01 1.37
C PHE A 171 -14.43 -11.27 0.59
N TRP A 172 -13.27 -11.03 1.19
CA TRP A 172 -11.97 -11.20 0.56
C TRP A 172 -11.74 -12.66 0.14
N SER A 173 -11.98 -13.60 1.05
CA SER A 173 -11.89 -15.03 0.79
C SER A 173 -12.79 -15.47 -0.37
N GLU A 174 -14.03 -14.98 -0.42
CA GLU A 174 -14.94 -15.25 -1.52
C GLU A 174 -14.44 -14.68 -2.86
N GLN A 175 -13.91 -13.46 -2.87
CA GLN A 175 -13.38 -12.84 -4.08
C GLN A 175 -12.11 -13.54 -4.57
N THR A 176 -11.21 -13.90 -3.66
CA THR A 176 -10.00 -14.69 -3.95
C THR A 176 -10.37 -16.01 -4.62
N LEU A 177 -11.33 -16.75 -4.07
CA LEU A 177 -11.78 -18.03 -4.64
C LEU A 177 -12.43 -17.83 -6.03
N LYS A 178 -13.27 -16.81 -6.20
CA LYS A 178 -13.89 -16.45 -7.49
C LYS A 178 -12.81 -16.12 -8.53
N ALA A 179 -11.84 -15.28 -8.18
CA ALA A 179 -10.76 -14.86 -9.06
C ALA A 179 -9.83 -16.02 -9.43
N PHE A 180 -9.52 -16.90 -8.47
CA PHE A 180 -8.73 -18.10 -8.71
C PHE A 180 -9.39 -19.05 -9.72
N HIS A 181 -10.68 -19.33 -9.55
CA HIS A 181 -11.43 -20.16 -10.49
C HIS A 181 -11.56 -19.50 -11.87
N LYS A 182 -11.75 -18.18 -11.91
CA LYS A 182 -11.77 -17.41 -13.15
C LYS A 182 -10.44 -17.50 -13.89
N LEU A 183 -9.31 -17.29 -13.20
CA LEU A 183 -7.97 -17.43 -13.77
C LEU A 183 -7.73 -18.84 -14.33
N SER A 184 -8.08 -19.88 -13.57
CA SER A 184 -7.95 -21.27 -14.01
C SER A 184 -8.80 -21.56 -15.25
N LYS A 185 -10.01 -20.97 -15.36
CA LYS A 185 -10.92 -21.18 -16.48
C LYS A 185 -10.47 -20.41 -17.72
N ASP A 186 -10.20 -19.12 -17.59
CA ASP A 186 -9.90 -18.21 -18.70
C ASP A 186 -8.60 -18.60 -19.41
N GLU A 187 -7.60 -19.07 -18.65
CA GLU A 187 -6.30 -19.51 -19.18
C GLU A 187 -6.22 -21.03 -19.42
N GLY A 188 -7.29 -21.78 -19.17
CA GLY A 188 -7.31 -23.23 -19.40
C GLY A 188 -6.30 -24.01 -18.53
N LEU A 189 -6.12 -23.60 -17.28
CA LEU A 189 -5.14 -24.16 -16.34
C LEU A 189 -5.73 -25.31 -15.53
N ASP A 190 -4.89 -26.26 -15.15
CA ASP A 190 -5.18 -27.25 -14.12
C ASP A 190 -5.22 -26.58 -12.74
N THR A 191 -6.38 -26.63 -12.10
CA THR A 191 -6.66 -25.93 -10.85
C THR A 191 -5.79 -26.42 -9.69
N LYS A 192 -5.47 -27.72 -9.62
CA LYS A 192 -4.65 -28.27 -8.53
C LYS A 192 -3.19 -27.85 -8.69
N LYS A 193 -2.69 -27.88 -9.92
CA LYS A 193 -1.32 -27.44 -10.21
C LYS A 193 -1.17 -25.93 -10.05
N LEU A 194 -2.18 -25.15 -10.43
CA LEU A 194 -2.20 -23.70 -10.24
C LEU A 194 -2.10 -23.34 -8.75
N GLN A 195 -2.88 -24.01 -7.90
CA GLN A 195 -2.78 -23.82 -6.44
C GLN A 195 -1.34 -24.03 -5.96
N LYS A 196 -0.73 -25.16 -6.34
CA LYS A 196 0.65 -25.46 -5.94
C LYS A 196 1.64 -24.39 -6.41
N VAL A 197 1.54 -23.93 -7.66
CA VAL A 197 2.44 -22.88 -8.19
C VAL A 197 2.27 -21.56 -7.43
N ILE A 198 1.04 -21.21 -7.05
CA ILE A 198 0.78 -20.03 -6.23
C ILE A 198 1.37 -20.21 -4.84
N ASP A 199 1.13 -21.35 -4.18
CA ASP A 199 1.67 -21.66 -2.85
C ASP A 199 3.21 -21.60 -2.83
N ASP A 200 3.85 -22.20 -3.85
CA ASP A 200 5.30 -22.20 -4.02
C ASP A 200 5.84 -20.77 -4.23
N TYR A 201 5.16 -19.94 -5.05
CA TYR A 201 5.54 -18.54 -5.24
C TYR A 201 5.36 -17.70 -3.97
N VAL A 202 4.25 -17.88 -3.25
CA VAL A 202 3.98 -17.15 -1.99
C VAL A 202 5.02 -17.51 -0.92
N PHE A 203 5.45 -18.76 -0.85
CA PHE A 203 6.44 -19.21 0.14
C PHE A 203 7.88 -18.81 -0.21
N THR A 204 8.23 -18.82 -1.50
CA THR A 204 9.63 -18.65 -1.94
C THR A 204 9.93 -17.27 -2.52
N GLU A 205 8.91 -16.52 -2.91
CA GLU A 205 8.98 -15.29 -3.73
C GLU A 205 9.67 -15.49 -5.09
N LEU A 206 9.91 -16.74 -5.51
CA LEU A 206 10.56 -17.06 -6.78
C LEU A 206 9.53 -17.23 -7.89
N LYS A 207 9.66 -16.43 -8.94
CA LYS A 207 8.79 -16.52 -10.11
C LYS A 207 8.77 -17.97 -10.64
N PRO A 208 7.58 -18.49 -11.02
CA PRO A 208 7.47 -19.84 -11.52
C PRO A 208 8.29 -20.02 -12.79
N LEU A 209 8.93 -21.19 -12.92
CA LEU A 209 9.72 -21.50 -14.10
C LEU A 209 8.80 -21.70 -15.29
N SER A 210 9.33 -21.44 -16.49
CA SER A 210 8.58 -21.67 -17.74
C SER A 210 8.06 -23.10 -17.86
N GLU A 211 8.78 -24.09 -17.32
CA GLU A 211 8.35 -25.50 -17.32
C GLU A 211 7.15 -25.74 -16.40
N ASP A 212 7.14 -25.13 -15.21
CA ASP A 212 6.03 -25.21 -14.27
C ASP A 212 4.77 -24.60 -14.88
N VAL A 213 4.91 -23.42 -15.51
CA VAL A 213 3.80 -22.73 -16.19
C VAL A 213 3.25 -23.56 -17.35
N VAL A 214 4.11 -24.21 -18.14
CA VAL A 214 3.66 -25.11 -19.21
C VAL A 214 2.93 -26.33 -18.64
N ALA A 215 3.39 -26.86 -17.50
CA ALA A 215 2.74 -27.98 -16.83
C ALA A 215 1.35 -27.64 -16.27
N LEU A 216 1.03 -26.35 -16.08
CA LEU A 216 -0.32 -25.87 -15.71
C LEU A 216 -1.32 -26.01 -16.86
N LEU A 217 -0.89 -25.85 -18.11
CA LEU A 217 -1.78 -25.79 -19.27
C LEU A 217 -2.41 -27.17 -19.51
N LYS A 218 -3.74 -27.20 -19.63
CA LYS A 218 -4.47 -28.44 -19.99
C LYS A 218 -4.19 -28.89 -21.42
N VAL A 219 -3.81 -27.95 -22.28
CA VAL A 219 -3.46 -28.19 -23.69
C VAL A 219 -2.09 -27.61 -23.94
N GLU A 220 -1.20 -28.42 -24.51
CA GLU A 220 0.16 -28.01 -24.78
C GLU A 220 0.18 -26.95 -25.90
N PRO A 221 0.86 -25.80 -25.69
CA PRO A 221 0.87 -24.71 -26.66
C PRO A 221 1.79 -25.04 -27.84
N LYS A 222 1.47 -24.47 -29.01
CA LYS A 222 2.36 -24.57 -30.18
C LYS A 222 3.67 -23.83 -29.93
N ILE A 223 4.77 -24.33 -30.51
CA ILE A 223 6.13 -23.77 -30.33
C ILE A 223 6.18 -22.24 -30.54
N LEU A 224 5.48 -21.74 -31.55
CA LEU A 224 5.47 -20.32 -31.91
C LEU A 224 4.74 -19.43 -30.89
N GLU A 225 3.72 -19.96 -30.22
CA GLU A 225 2.87 -19.23 -29.26
C GLU A 225 3.33 -19.45 -27.81
N ARG A 226 4.14 -20.48 -27.58
CA ARG A 226 4.55 -20.96 -26.25
C ARG A 226 5.09 -19.85 -25.36
N LYS A 227 6.03 -19.03 -25.85
CA LYS A 227 6.62 -17.94 -25.06
C LYS A 227 5.55 -16.91 -24.65
N SER A 228 4.73 -16.47 -25.60
CA SER A 228 3.68 -15.48 -25.36
C SER A 228 2.66 -15.96 -24.32
N ILE A 229 2.28 -17.24 -24.39
CA ILE A 229 1.35 -17.85 -23.43
C ILE A 229 2.00 -17.92 -22.05
N ILE A 230 3.25 -18.37 -21.94
CA ILE A 230 3.97 -18.44 -20.67
C ILE A 230 4.07 -17.06 -20.01
N ASP A 231 4.48 -16.04 -20.78
CA ASP A 231 4.62 -14.67 -20.26
C ASP A 231 3.27 -14.12 -19.77
N THR A 232 2.19 -14.40 -20.52
CA THR A 232 0.83 -13.98 -20.17
C THR A 232 0.34 -14.67 -18.89
N VAL A 233 0.45 -15.99 -18.82
CA VAL A 233 -0.01 -16.77 -17.66
C VAL A 233 0.80 -16.40 -16.42
N THR A 234 2.13 -16.27 -16.55
CA THR A 234 3.01 -15.83 -15.45
C THR A 234 2.57 -14.47 -14.93
N SER A 235 2.38 -13.48 -15.82
CA SER A 235 1.93 -12.14 -15.43
C SER A 235 0.59 -12.17 -14.68
N LYS A 236 -0.36 -13.00 -15.14
CA LYS A 236 -1.67 -13.15 -14.48
C LYS A 236 -1.56 -13.83 -13.11
N ILE A 237 -0.67 -14.81 -12.94
CA ILE A 237 -0.41 -15.45 -11.64
C ILE A 237 0.18 -14.42 -10.67
N LEU A 238 1.19 -13.67 -11.09
CA LEU A 238 1.82 -12.65 -10.24
C LEU A 238 0.82 -11.56 -9.85
N SER A 239 0.03 -11.06 -10.81
CA SER A 239 -1.02 -10.08 -10.54
C SER A 239 -2.11 -10.61 -9.61
N PHE A 240 -2.45 -11.90 -9.70
CA PHE A 240 -3.38 -12.54 -8.76
C PHE A 240 -2.80 -12.55 -7.33
N VAL A 241 -1.53 -12.94 -7.16
CA VAL A 241 -0.88 -12.95 -5.84
C VAL A 241 -0.76 -11.54 -5.26
N GLU A 242 -0.30 -10.57 -6.04
CA GLU A 242 -0.23 -9.15 -5.65
C GLU A 242 -1.59 -8.61 -5.21
N THR A 243 -2.67 -9.00 -5.90
CA THR A 243 -4.01 -8.50 -5.60
C THR A 243 -4.61 -9.20 -4.39
N PHE A 244 -4.58 -10.53 -4.34
CA PHE A 244 -5.42 -11.31 -3.42
C PHE A 244 -4.68 -11.93 -2.23
N ILE A 245 -3.35 -12.00 -2.26
CA ILE A 245 -2.55 -12.72 -1.26
C ILE A 245 -1.54 -11.81 -0.56
N GLU A 246 -0.78 -10.99 -1.29
CA GLU A 246 0.22 -10.10 -0.67
C GLU A 246 -0.47 -9.06 0.23
N GLY A 247 0.02 -8.94 1.47
CA GLY A 247 -0.46 -7.95 2.44
C GLY A 247 -1.93 -8.08 2.84
N ILE A 248 -2.45 -9.31 2.88
CA ILE A 248 -3.76 -9.69 3.46
C ILE A 248 -3.52 -10.55 4.70
#